data_AF-A0AAN9HP93-F1
#
_entry.id   AF-A0AAN9HP93-F1
#
_cell.length_a   1.000
_cell.length_b   1.000
_cell.length_c   1.000
_cell.angle_alpha   90.00
_cell.angle_beta   90.00
_cell.angle_gamma   90.00
#
_symmetry.space_group_name_H-M   'P 1'
#
loop_
_entity.id
_entity.type
_entity.pdbx_description
1 polymer ?
#
loop_
_entity_poly.entity_id
_entity_poly.type
_entity_poly.pdbx_seq_one_letter_code
_entity_poly.pdbx_strand_id
1 'polypeptide(L)'
;MNPIYFQPPPLLPPRPPPPVAPQFPILPPEPPHSCSFWENRNVSERIRELQNTLNLATAMRKELEILAMVKDAKGTLDDLKHSLNEPNLSSILKCLEDFWVSIETQEPLSAEAANSLISKLKAQLEPFRYVADEASPWEEKSASARFVNKVHKSKRNKLWRNKKRKRIAEKLEKEIEQFEQINREADEWRAREIAKDTANIKVEKMKEIAKLKAKEEKKKLESELELLLVVEKLQELRSMRIQKLKKQGHFFPEEDNKFIEKVQAAVEEEEREALAAAETDAAKDAIATAEESRKAIQIEGKLSKGSNGDKPVNKSEEQIVHSVTEEGSGATDEKKSSPIASEGQSRGVYDPLANLPIEFYHYYHGSNNDMGTLIEVRRGWDAYIRPGGSRIPGHWVQPPPPANEIWASYLVRPK
;
A
#
# COMPACT_ATOMS: atom_id res chain seq x y z
N MET A 1 -61.59 79.36 -29.00
CA MET A 1 -62.11 80.03 -27.79
C MET A 1 -63.08 79.08 -27.11
N ASN A 2 -62.91 78.88 -25.81
CA ASN A 2 -63.74 78.11 -24.86
C ASN A 2 -63.84 76.58 -25.02
N PRO A 3 -64.04 75.84 -23.89
CA PRO A 3 -63.49 74.49 -23.73
C PRO A 3 -64.55 73.38 -23.70
N ILE A 4 -64.14 72.16 -24.06
CA ILE A 4 -64.96 70.96 -23.95
C ILE A 4 -64.66 70.25 -22.62
N TYR A 5 -65.72 69.88 -21.90
CA TYR A 5 -65.66 69.19 -20.62
C TYR A 5 -65.12 67.77 -20.76
N PHE A 6 -64.12 67.42 -19.96
CA PHE A 6 -63.69 66.03 -19.78
C PHE A 6 -64.67 65.29 -18.86
N GLN A 7 -65.31 64.24 -19.37
CA GLN A 7 -65.96 63.23 -18.52
C GLN A 7 -64.93 62.17 -18.07
N PRO A 8 -64.96 61.71 -16.81
CA PRO A 8 -64.06 60.67 -16.31
C PRO A 8 -64.48 59.26 -16.79
N PRO A 9 -63.53 58.31 -16.93
CA PRO A 9 -63.83 56.93 -17.29
C PRO A 9 -64.56 56.16 -16.17
N PRO A 10 -65.32 55.10 -16.51
CA PRO A 10 -66.17 54.38 -15.56
C PRO A 10 -65.39 53.55 -14.53
N LEU A 11 -66.02 53.39 -13.35
CA LEU A 11 -65.49 52.71 -12.18
C LEU A 11 -65.30 51.19 -12.41
N LEU A 12 -64.13 50.66 -12.03
CA LEU A 12 -63.89 49.22 -11.91
C LEU A 12 -64.49 48.68 -10.59
N PRO A 13 -65.03 47.44 -10.56
CA PRO A 13 -65.67 46.87 -9.38
C PRO A 13 -64.67 46.54 -8.24
N PRO A 14 -65.15 46.48 -6.98
CA PRO A 14 -64.27 46.29 -5.82
C PRO A 14 -63.62 44.91 -5.76
N ARG A 15 -62.33 44.90 -5.42
CA ARG A 15 -61.51 43.70 -5.24
C ARG A 15 -61.89 42.98 -3.93
N PRO A 16 -62.08 41.65 -3.91
CA PRO A 16 -62.38 40.92 -2.68
C PRO A 16 -61.18 40.96 -1.70
N PRO A 17 -61.43 40.90 -0.38
CA PRO A 17 -60.37 40.88 0.63
C PRO A 17 -59.53 39.58 0.53
N PRO A 18 -58.23 39.65 0.87
CA PRO A 18 -57.36 38.46 0.84
C PRO A 18 -57.81 37.43 1.90
N PRO A 19 -57.68 36.13 1.62
CA PRO A 19 -58.02 35.09 2.58
C PRO A 19 -57.09 35.17 3.80
N VAL A 20 -57.67 35.13 4.99
CA VAL A 20 -56.92 35.05 6.25
C VAL A 20 -56.11 33.75 6.24
N ALA A 21 -54.80 33.86 6.46
CA ALA A 21 -53.93 32.69 6.52
C ALA A 21 -54.40 31.74 7.64
N PRO A 22 -54.39 30.41 7.43
CA PRO A 22 -54.76 29.46 8.46
C PRO A 22 -53.84 29.65 9.67
N GLN A 23 -54.42 29.99 10.82
CA GLN A 23 -53.69 30.14 12.06
C GLN A 23 -53.05 28.78 12.37
N PHE A 24 -51.71 28.72 12.39
CA PHE A 24 -51.01 27.52 12.81
C PHE A 24 -51.45 27.17 14.24
N PRO A 25 -51.70 25.88 14.55
CA PRO A 25 -52.01 25.48 15.92
C PRO A 25 -50.93 25.98 16.86
N ILE A 26 -51.32 26.80 17.83
CA ILE A 26 -50.43 27.30 18.88
C ILE A 26 -49.94 26.06 19.63
N LEU A 27 -48.64 25.77 19.55
CA LEU A 27 -48.01 24.73 20.35
C LEU A 27 -48.18 25.09 21.83
N PRO A 28 -48.56 24.15 22.71
CA PRO A 28 -48.66 24.42 24.14
C PRO A 28 -47.29 24.92 24.66
N PRO A 29 -47.26 25.98 25.48
CA PRO A 29 -46.02 26.69 25.81
C PRO A 29 -45.11 25.96 26.80
N GLU A 30 -45.53 24.84 27.37
CA GLU A 30 -44.74 24.06 28.32
C GLU A 30 -44.46 22.64 27.79
N PRO A 31 -43.19 22.19 27.77
CA PRO A 31 -42.90 20.77 27.55
C PRO A 31 -43.44 19.97 28.75
N PRO A 32 -43.89 18.71 28.54
CA PRO A 32 -44.38 17.88 29.64
C PRO A 32 -43.31 17.75 30.73
N HIS A 33 -43.72 17.71 32.00
CA HIS A 33 -42.81 17.69 33.15
C HIS A 33 -41.80 16.51 33.12
N SER A 34 -42.10 15.44 32.37
CA SER A 34 -41.23 14.28 32.13
C SER A 34 -40.21 14.44 30.99
N CYS A 35 -40.23 15.52 30.21
CA CYS A 35 -39.42 15.61 28.99
C CYS A 35 -37.91 15.49 29.31
N SER A 36 -37.51 15.93 30.51
CA SER A 36 -36.19 15.74 31.12
C SER A 36 -35.93 14.30 31.58
N PHE A 37 -36.94 13.56 32.06
CA PHE A 37 -36.80 12.15 32.45
C PHE A 37 -36.34 11.29 31.27
N TRP A 38 -36.90 11.51 30.08
CA TRP A 38 -36.55 10.80 28.83
C TRP A 38 -35.18 11.17 28.23
N GLU A 39 -34.33 11.89 28.97
CA GLU A 39 -32.93 12.07 28.59
C GLU A 39 -32.05 10.86 28.91
N ASN A 40 -31.10 10.55 28.03
CA ASN A 40 -30.31 9.31 28.10
C ASN A 40 -29.48 9.15 29.39
N ARG A 41 -29.08 10.26 30.05
CA ARG A 41 -28.45 10.19 31.37
C ARG A 41 -29.51 9.83 32.41
N ASN A 42 -30.56 10.64 32.50
CA ASN A 42 -31.62 10.52 33.51
C ASN A 42 -32.30 9.14 33.47
N VAL A 43 -32.68 8.62 32.30
CA VAL A 43 -33.20 7.24 32.15
C VAL A 43 -32.19 6.21 32.69
N SER A 44 -30.91 6.33 32.34
CA SER A 44 -29.87 5.39 32.77
C SER A 44 -29.62 5.43 34.28
N GLU A 45 -29.70 6.61 34.90
CA GLU A 45 -29.51 6.77 36.34
C GLU A 45 -30.73 6.26 37.11
N ARG A 46 -31.95 6.52 36.62
CA ARG A 46 -33.19 5.99 37.22
C ARG A 46 -33.29 4.47 37.12
N ILE A 47 -32.87 3.86 36.01
CA ILE A 47 -32.78 2.39 35.89
C ILE A 47 -31.75 1.82 36.88
N ARG A 48 -30.59 2.46 37.04
CA ARG A 48 -29.56 2.06 38.03
C ARG A 48 -30.08 2.17 39.47
N GLU A 49 -30.76 3.26 39.81
CA GLU A 49 -31.39 3.45 41.12
C GLU A 49 -32.49 2.41 41.40
N LEU A 50 -33.32 2.09 40.39
CA LEU A 50 -34.37 1.07 40.46
C LEU A 50 -33.76 -0.34 40.65
N GLN A 51 -32.66 -0.64 39.99
CA GLN A 51 -31.96 -1.92 40.15
C GLN A 51 -31.36 -2.05 41.57
N ASN A 52 -30.81 -0.96 42.12
CA ASN A 52 -30.30 -0.94 43.48
C ASN A 52 -31.40 -1.12 44.53
N THR A 53 -32.56 -0.47 44.38
CA THR A 53 -33.70 -0.65 45.30
C THR A 53 -34.36 -2.01 45.16
N LEU A 54 -34.39 -2.59 43.96
CA LEU A 54 -34.87 -3.95 43.73
C LEU A 54 -33.96 -4.98 44.43
N ASN A 55 -32.63 -4.84 44.31
CA ASN A 55 -31.67 -5.68 45.04
C ASN A 55 -31.85 -5.57 46.57
N LEU A 56 -32.08 -4.37 47.09
CA LEU A 56 -32.33 -4.16 48.52
C LEU A 56 -33.68 -4.77 48.96
N ALA A 57 -34.72 -4.67 48.14
CA ALA A 57 -36.01 -5.30 48.40
C ALA A 57 -35.96 -6.83 48.34
N THR A 58 -35.14 -7.43 47.46
CA THR A 58 -34.96 -8.90 47.44
C THR A 58 -34.14 -9.40 48.63
N ALA A 59 -33.20 -8.60 49.15
CA ALA A 59 -32.52 -8.90 50.41
C ALA A 59 -33.48 -8.81 51.61
N MET A 60 -34.25 -7.73 51.73
CA MET A 60 -35.25 -7.53 52.79
C MET A 60 -36.33 -8.62 52.76
N ARG A 61 -36.74 -9.11 51.58
CA ARG A 61 -37.66 -10.24 51.47
C ARG A 61 -37.08 -11.51 52.11
N LYS A 62 -35.79 -11.82 51.87
CA LYS A 62 -35.12 -12.96 52.50
C LYS A 62 -34.99 -12.81 54.02
N GLU A 63 -34.74 -11.59 54.51
CA GLU A 63 -34.74 -11.31 55.95
C GLU A 63 -36.11 -11.60 56.58
N LEU A 64 -37.19 -11.16 55.95
CA LEU A 64 -38.57 -11.43 56.42
C LEU A 64 -38.95 -12.92 56.31
N GLU A 65 -38.55 -13.61 55.24
CA GLU A 65 -38.71 -15.07 55.09
C GLU A 65 -38.02 -15.80 56.27
N ILE A 66 -36.81 -15.38 56.64
CA ILE A 66 -36.05 -15.93 57.78
C ILE A 66 -36.71 -15.62 59.12
N LEU A 67 -37.15 -14.38 59.36
CA LEU A 67 -37.83 -14.00 60.59
C LEU A 67 -39.14 -14.78 60.79
N ALA A 68 -39.89 -15.03 59.71
CA ALA A 68 -41.08 -15.88 59.73
C ALA A 68 -40.73 -17.33 60.12
N MET A 69 -39.72 -17.94 59.49
CA MET A 69 -39.26 -19.29 59.84
C MET A 69 -38.83 -19.42 61.31
N VAL A 70 -38.09 -18.44 61.83
CA VAL A 70 -37.65 -18.43 63.24
C VAL A 70 -38.84 -18.27 64.21
N LYS A 71 -39.85 -17.48 63.83
CA LYS A 71 -41.07 -17.27 64.62
C LYS A 71 -41.98 -18.50 64.64
N ASP A 72 -42.06 -19.24 63.53
CA ASP A 72 -42.83 -20.48 63.43
C ASP A 72 -42.12 -21.65 64.14
N ALA A 73 -40.77 -21.70 64.10
CA ALA A 73 -39.94 -22.72 64.73
C ALA A 73 -39.76 -22.53 66.27
N LYS A 74 -40.82 -22.11 66.97
CA LYS A 74 -40.85 -21.60 68.37
C LYS A 74 -40.54 -22.63 69.48
N GLY A 75 -39.51 -23.46 69.30
CA GLY A 75 -39.10 -24.50 70.24
C GLY A 75 -37.67 -25.03 70.08
N THR A 76 -37.03 -24.96 68.90
CA THR A 76 -35.73 -25.62 68.67
C THR A 76 -34.80 -24.85 67.73
N LEU A 77 -34.05 -23.88 68.29
CA LEU A 77 -33.12 -23.03 67.54
C LEU A 77 -31.97 -23.81 66.85
N ASP A 78 -31.55 -24.94 67.42
CA ASP A 78 -30.45 -25.74 66.87
C ASP A 78 -30.89 -26.68 65.72
N ASP A 79 -32.15 -27.10 65.67
CA ASP A 79 -32.67 -27.94 64.58
C ASP A 79 -32.77 -27.12 63.27
N LEU A 80 -33.09 -25.83 63.37
CA LEU A 80 -33.18 -24.91 62.24
C LEU A 80 -31.79 -24.62 61.61
N LYS A 81 -30.71 -24.60 62.40
CA LYS A 81 -29.33 -24.41 61.90
C LYS A 81 -28.83 -25.58 61.04
N HIS A 82 -29.37 -26.78 61.25
CA HIS A 82 -28.98 -27.98 60.50
C HIS A 82 -29.90 -28.26 59.29
N SER A 83 -31.13 -27.75 59.31
CA SER A 83 -32.16 -28.01 58.29
C SER A 83 -31.93 -27.28 56.96
N LEU A 84 -31.46 -26.02 56.99
CA LEU A 84 -31.12 -25.25 55.78
C LEU A 84 -29.66 -24.81 55.77
N ASN A 85 -28.89 -25.31 54.79
CA ASN A 85 -27.57 -24.80 54.40
C ASN A 85 -27.64 -23.43 53.69
N GLU A 86 -28.42 -22.47 54.21
CA GLU A 86 -28.35 -21.07 53.74
C GLU A 86 -27.32 -20.28 54.57
N PRO A 87 -26.21 -19.79 53.97
CA PRO A 87 -25.22 -19.00 54.70
C PRO A 87 -25.82 -17.70 55.29
N ASN A 88 -26.88 -17.18 54.68
CA ASN A 88 -27.58 -15.98 55.14
C ASN A 88 -28.28 -16.16 56.50
N LEU A 89 -28.80 -17.36 56.82
CA LEU A 89 -29.46 -17.65 58.10
C LEU A 89 -28.50 -17.42 59.27
N SER A 90 -27.29 -18.00 59.18
CA SER A 90 -26.25 -17.82 60.21
C SER A 90 -25.80 -16.37 60.37
N SER A 91 -25.75 -15.61 59.27
CA SER A 91 -25.39 -14.19 59.27
C SER A 91 -26.43 -13.33 59.97
N ILE A 92 -27.72 -13.58 59.73
CA ILE A 92 -28.82 -12.76 60.26
C ILE A 92 -29.05 -13.08 61.74
N LEU A 93 -29.04 -14.37 62.12
CA LEU A 93 -29.16 -14.77 63.53
C LEU A 93 -28.00 -14.22 64.37
N LYS A 94 -26.76 -14.29 63.85
CA LYS A 94 -25.61 -13.69 64.53
C LYS A 94 -25.75 -12.16 64.65
N CYS A 95 -26.27 -11.48 63.63
CA CYS A 95 -26.51 -10.04 63.69
C CYS A 95 -27.50 -9.68 64.81
N LEU A 96 -28.60 -10.42 64.96
CA LEU A 96 -29.58 -10.22 66.03
C LEU A 96 -28.97 -10.44 67.43
N GLU A 97 -28.11 -11.45 67.56
CA GLU A 97 -27.37 -11.76 68.79
C GLU A 97 -26.33 -10.68 69.13
N ASP A 98 -25.54 -10.22 68.15
CA ASP A 98 -24.54 -9.16 68.28
C ASP A 98 -25.18 -7.80 68.69
N PHE A 99 -26.40 -7.50 68.19
CA PHE A 99 -27.11 -6.24 68.49
C PHE A 99 -28.13 -6.32 69.64
N TRP A 100 -28.30 -7.48 70.30
CA TRP A 100 -29.26 -7.69 71.40
C TRP A 100 -30.72 -7.32 71.05
N VAL A 101 -31.12 -7.46 69.79
CA VAL A 101 -32.47 -7.12 69.32
C VAL A 101 -33.35 -8.38 69.38
N SER A 102 -34.50 -8.29 70.06
CA SER A 102 -35.45 -9.40 70.07
C SER A 102 -36.16 -9.54 68.72
N ILE A 103 -36.51 -10.76 68.33
CA ILE A 103 -37.27 -11.02 67.09
C ILE A 103 -38.60 -10.23 67.08
N GLU A 104 -39.20 -10.06 68.26
CA GLU A 104 -40.45 -9.32 68.48
C GLU A 104 -40.31 -7.80 68.25
N THR A 105 -39.11 -7.22 68.40
CA THR A 105 -38.84 -5.82 68.03
C THR A 105 -38.26 -5.67 66.63
N GLN A 106 -37.53 -6.66 66.11
CA GLN A 106 -37.03 -6.65 64.72
C GLN A 106 -38.17 -6.80 63.70
N GLU A 107 -39.10 -7.73 63.91
CA GLU A 107 -40.20 -8.02 62.97
C GLU A 107 -40.97 -6.77 62.50
N PRO A 108 -41.47 -5.87 63.39
CA PRO A 108 -42.14 -4.65 62.94
C PRO A 108 -41.20 -3.66 62.23
N LEU A 109 -39.92 -3.59 62.61
CA LEU A 109 -38.93 -2.71 61.96
C LEU A 109 -38.61 -3.18 60.54
N SER A 110 -38.39 -4.48 60.33
CA SER A 110 -38.17 -5.05 58.99
C SER A 110 -39.42 -4.93 58.11
N ALA A 111 -40.62 -5.06 58.71
CA ALA A 111 -41.89 -4.83 58.00
C ALA A 111 -42.08 -3.35 57.60
N GLU A 112 -41.73 -2.39 58.46
CA GLU A 112 -41.74 -0.96 58.12
C GLU A 112 -40.72 -0.64 57.01
N ALA A 113 -39.50 -1.16 57.13
CA ALA A 113 -38.46 -1.02 56.10
C ALA A 113 -38.91 -1.59 54.75
N ALA A 114 -39.56 -2.76 54.72
CA ALA A 114 -40.13 -3.34 53.51
C ALA A 114 -41.24 -2.47 52.91
N ASN A 115 -42.15 -1.92 53.73
CA ASN A 115 -43.20 -1.01 53.26
C ASN A 115 -42.62 0.31 52.70
N SER A 116 -41.55 0.82 53.30
CA SER A 116 -40.78 1.96 52.78
C SER A 116 -40.13 1.66 51.42
N LEU A 117 -39.50 0.48 51.27
CA LEU A 117 -38.93 0.02 49.99
C LEU A 117 -39.99 -0.17 48.91
N ILE A 118 -41.14 -0.77 49.23
CA ILE A 118 -42.27 -0.93 48.30
C ILE A 118 -42.79 0.44 47.85
N SER A 119 -42.91 1.40 48.77
CA SER A 119 -43.34 2.77 48.46
C SER A 119 -42.33 3.49 47.56
N LYS A 120 -41.03 3.32 47.82
CA LYS A 120 -39.94 3.83 47.00
C LYS A 120 -39.92 3.22 45.60
N LEU A 121 -40.13 1.91 45.48
CA LEU A 121 -40.23 1.21 44.19
C LEU A 121 -41.44 1.71 43.38
N LYS A 122 -42.60 1.90 44.01
CA LYS A 122 -43.79 2.51 43.37
C LYS A 122 -43.48 3.91 42.82
N ALA A 123 -42.80 4.75 43.62
CA ALA A 123 -42.41 6.10 43.19
C ALA A 123 -41.37 6.09 42.05
N GLN A 124 -40.41 5.15 42.06
CA GLN A 124 -39.42 5.00 40.98
C GLN A 124 -40.00 4.43 39.68
N LEU A 125 -41.08 3.64 39.77
CA LEU A 125 -41.77 3.06 38.62
C LEU A 125 -42.79 4.01 37.99
N GLU A 126 -43.27 5.02 38.72
CA GLU A 126 -44.28 5.98 38.24
C GLU A 126 -43.91 6.59 36.87
N PRO A 127 -42.70 7.12 36.62
CA PRO A 127 -42.35 7.73 35.34
C PRO A 127 -42.34 6.75 34.14
N PHE A 128 -42.30 5.44 34.41
CA PHE A 128 -42.39 4.41 33.38
C PHE A 128 -43.86 3.99 33.10
N ARG A 129 -44.81 4.32 33.98
CA ARG A 129 -46.24 4.02 33.84
C ARG A 129 -46.80 4.53 32.51
N TYR A 130 -46.40 5.72 32.10
CA TYR A 130 -46.83 6.36 30.85
C TYR A 130 -46.46 5.60 29.56
N VAL A 131 -45.58 4.59 29.64
CA VAL A 131 -45.25 3.69 28.52
C VAL A 131 -46.22 2.52 28.42
N ALA A 132 -46.74 2.03 29.55
CA ALA A 132 -47.59 0.86 29.62
C ALA A 132 -49.10 1.20 29.61
N ASP A 133 -49.46 2.40 30.04
CA ASP A 133 -50.85 2.83 30.16
C ASP A 133 -51.43 3.40 28.84
N GLU A 134 -52.50 2.78 28.37
CA GLU A 134 -53.23 3.21 27.17
C GLU A 134 -53.93 4.57 27.35
N ALA A 135 -54.31 4.94 28.57
CA ALA A 135 -54.97 6.23 28.88
C ALA A 135 -54.00 7.42 29.03
N SER A 136 -52.68 7.17 29.07
CA SER A 136 -51.69 8.22 29.35
C SER A 136 -51.59 9.31 28.26
N PRO A 137 -51.26 10.57 28.64
CA PRO A 137 -51.16 11.71 27.72
C PRO A 137 -50.27 11.46 26.51
N TRP A 138 -50.61 12.06 25.36
CA TRP A 138 -49.88 11.84 24.12
C TRP A 138 -48.48 12.47 24.14
N GLU A 139 -48.30 13.55 24.91
CA GLU A 139 -47.03 14.25 25.12
C GLU A 139 -45.98 13.29 25.70
N GLU A 140 -46.35 12.57 26.77
CA GLU A 140 -45.56 11.55 27.47
C GLU A 140 -45.14 10.41 26.52
N LYS A 141 -46.12 9.85 25.82
CA LYS A 141 -45.90 8.77 24.83
C LYS A 141 -44.99 9.25 23.71
N SER A 142 -45.13 10.50 23.26
CA SER A 142 -44.27 11.10 22.23
C SER A 142 -42.83 11.28 22.71
N ALA A 143 -42.61 11.63 23.99
CA ALA A 143 -41.28 11.79 24.57
C ALA A 143 -40.55 10.43 24.64
N SER A 144 -41.23 9.39 25.13
CA SER A 144 -40.72 8.02 25.13
C SER A 144 -40.41 7.52 23.70
N ALA A 145 -41.33 7.69 22.75
CA ALA A 145 -41.12 7.31 21.36
C ALA A 145 -39.94 8.06 20.70
N ARG A 146 -39.75 9.35 21.01
CA ARG A 146 -38.59 10.14 20.57
C ARG A 146 -37.29 9.60 21.16
N PHE A 147 -37.27 9.24 22.45
CA PHE A 147 -36.11 8.62 23.09
C PHE A 147 -35.73 7.28 22.44
N VAL A 148 -36.71 6.38 22.26
CA VAL A 148 -36.51 5.08 21.58
C VAL A 148 -35.96 5.27 20.16
N ASN A 149 -36.50 6.23 19.40
CA ASN A 149 -35.99 6.57 18.07
C ASN A 149 -34.56 7.14 18.10
N LYS A 150 -34.22 7.97 19.09
CA LYS A 150 -32.87 8.52 19.31
C LYS A 150 -31.85 7.40 19.61
N VAL A 151 -32.22 6.42 20.43
CA VAL A 151 -31.40 5.22 20.73
C VAL A 151 -31.19 4.37 19.47
N HIS A 152 -32.24 4.05 18.71
CA HIS A 152 -32.12 3.29 17.46
C HIS A 152 -31.29 4.01 16.39
N LYS A 153 -31.49 5.32 16.22
CA LYS A 153 -30.69 6.17 15.32
C LYS A 153 -29.21 6.17 15.73
N SER A 154 -28.92 6.23 17.03
CA SER A 154 -27.54 6.13 17.57
C SER A 154 -26.90 4.77 17.25
N LYS A 155 -27.59 3.65 17.53
CA LYS A 155 -27.12 2.30 17.19
C LYS A 155 -26.81 2.16 15.68
N ARG A 156 -27.74 2.57 14.81
CA ARG A 156 -27.57 2.54 13.34
C ARG A 156 -26.40 3.40 12.87
N ASN A 157 -26.25 4.61 13.42
CA ASN A 157 -25.15 5.53 13.11
C ASN A 157 -23.79 4.97 13.55
N LYS A 158 -23.70 4.32 14.73
CA LYS A 158 -22.47 3.64 15.20
C LYS A 158 -22.05 2.53 14.22
N LEU A 159 -22.97 1.68 13.80
CA LEU A 159 -22.72 0.62 12.82
C LEU A 159 -22.30 1.20 11.45
N TRP A 160 -22.98 2.23 10.96
CA TRP A 160 -22.64 2.90 9.70
C TRP A 160 -21.25 3.55 9.74
N ARG A 161 -20.90 4.25 10.83
CA ARG A 161 -19.56 4.83 11.04
C ARG A 161 -18.47 3.76 11.05
N ASN A 162 -18.73 2.61 11.68
CA ASN A 162 -17.79 1.48 11.67
C ASN A 162 -17.63 0.90 10.25
N LYS A 163 -18.73 0.63 9.54
CA LYS A 163 -18.70 0.14 8.14
C LYS A 163 -18.12 1.17 7.15
N LYS A 164 -18.19 2.47 7.45
CA LYS A 164 -17.50 3.51 6.66
C LYS A 164 -15.99 3.51 6.95
N ARG A 165 -15.57 3.47 8.22
CA ARG A 165 -14.15 3.40 8.60
C ARG A 165 -13.46 2.15 8.05
N LYS A 166 -14.09 0.97 8.16
CA LYS A 166 -13.55 -0.28 7.61
C LYS A 166 -13.28 -0.18 6.09
N ARG A 167 -14.25 0.31 5.32
CA ARG A 167 -14.12 0.52 3.86
C ARG A 167 -13.10 1.58 3.45
N ILE A 168 -12.71 2.49 4.35
CA ILE A 168 -11.63 3.44 4.10
C ILE A 168 -10.28 2.77 4.36
N ALA A 169 -10.15 2.01 5.45
CA ALA A 169 -8.96 1.20 5.74
C ALA A 169 -8.70 0.17 4.63
N GLU A 170 -9.72 -0.61 4.21
CA GLU A 170 -9.64 -1.57 3.09
C GLU A 170 -9.26 -0.94 1.75
N LYS A 171 -9.43 0.38 1.57
CA LYS A 171 -8.96 1.10 0.38
C LYS A 171 -7.51 1.54 0.52
N LEU A 172 -7.15 2.09 1.69
CA LEU A 172 -5.79 2.50 2.01
C LEU A 172 -4.82 1.31 1.97
N GLU A 173 -5.24 0.17 2.50
CA GLU A 173 -4.50 -1.09 2.51
C GLU A 173 -4.18 -1.54 1.07
N LYS A 174 -5.16 -1.55 0.17
CA LYS A 174 -4.96 -1.85 -1.26
C LYS A 174 -4.06 -0.86 -1.99
N GLU A 175 -4.12 0.41 -1.61
CA GLU A 175 -3.25 1.45 -2.15
C GLU A 175 -1.80 1.24 -1.70
N ILE A 176 -1.59 0.87 -0.43
CA ILE A 176 -0.27 0.48 0.10
C ILE A 176 0.24 -0.80 -0.60
N GLU A 177 -0.58 -1.86 -0.71
CA GLU A 177 -0.24 -3.09 -1.44
C GLU A 177 0.20 -2.81 -2.89
N GLN A 178 -0.48 -1.89 -3.58
CA GLN A 178 -0.13 -1.45 -4.93
C GLN A 178 1.22 -0.72 -4.97
N PHE A 179 1.47 0.20 -4.03
CA PHE A 179 2.76 0.88 -3.92
C PHE A 179 3.91 -0.09 -3.60
N GLU A 180 3.71 -1.04 -2.69
CA GLU A 180 4.68 -2.09 -2.39
C GLU A 180 4.97 -2.97 -3.61
N GLN A 181 3.94 -3.35 -4.37
CA GLN A 181 4.10 -4.13 -5.59
C GLN A 181 4.92 -3.39 -6.65
N ILE A 182 4.60 -2.12 -6.91
CA ILE A 182 5.35 -1.27 -7.85
C ILE A 182 6.79 -1.08 -7.37
N ASN A 183 7.02 -0.93 -6.07
CA ASN A 183 8.37 -0.80 -5.53
C ASN A 183 9.18 -2.11 -5.70
N ARG A 184 8.58 -3.28 -5.43
CA ARG A 184 9.20 -4.58 -5.70
C ARG A 184 9.56 -4.73 -7.19
N GLU A 185 8.65 -4.38 -8.10
CA GLU A 185 8.90 -4.44 -9.54
C GLU A 185 10.04 -3.50 -9.98
N ALA A 186 10.13 -2.31 -9.38
CA ALA A 186 11.23 -1.37 -9.63
C ALA A 186 12.58 -1.88 -9.10
N ASP A 187 12.61 -2.48 -7.92
CA ASP A 187 13.81 -3.08 -7.33
C ASP A 187 14.29 -4.31 -8.13
N GLU A 188 13.35 -5.17 -8.56
CA GLU A 188 13.65 -6.28 -9.47
C GLU A 188 14.19 -5.80 -10.81
N TRP A 189 13.60 -4.74 -11.40
CA TRP A 189 14.09 -4.17 -12.66
C TRP A 189 15.52 -3.62 -12.51
N ARG A 190 15.80 -2.89 -11.42
CA ARG A 190 17.16 -2.41 -11.10
C ARG A 190 18.14 -3.58 -10.95
N ALA A 191 17.77 -4.65 -10.24
CA ALA A 191 18.60 -5.83 -10.07
C ALA A 191 18.93 -6.51 -11.41
N ARG A 192 17.95 -6.60 -12.33
CA ARG A 192 18.14 -7.15 -13.68
C ARG A 192 19.12 -6.30 -14.51
N GLU A 193 18.99 -4.97 -14.48
CA GLU A 193 19.86 -4.09 -15.26
C GLU A 193 21.29 -4.08 -14.70
N ILE A 194 21.47 -4.06 -13.36
CA ILE A 194 22.80 -4.21 -12.72
C ILE A 194 23.44 -5.55 -13.08
N ALA A 195 22.68 -6.64 -13.12
CA ALA A 195 23.19 -7.95 -13.52
C ALA A 195 23.62 -7.99 -15.00
N LYS A 196 22.85 -7.35 -15.87
CA LYS A 196 23.14 -7.20 -17.31
C LYS A 196 24.39 -6.34 -17.55
N ASP A 197 24.53 -5.21 -16.89
CA ASP A 197 25.75 -4.38 -16.96
C ASP A 197 26.97 -5.14 -16.44
N THR A 198 26.82 -5.87 -15.32
CA THR A 198 27.88 -6.74 -14.78
C THR A 198 28.28 -7.84 -15.76
N ALA A 199 27.32 -8.40 -16.52
CA ALA A 199 27.60 -9.38 -17.56
C ALA A 199 28.30 -8.75 -18.77
N ASN A 200 27.86 -7.57 -19.23
CA ASN A 200 28.50 -6.81 -20.31
C ASN A 200 29.96 -6.50 -19.98
N ILE A 201 30.25 -5.97 -18.78
CA ILE A 201 31.61 -5.67 -18.29
C ILE A 201 32.48 -6.94 -18.27
N LYS A 202 31.93 -8.11 -17.91
CA LYS A 202 32.67 -9.39 -17.96
C LYS A 202 32.99 -9.79 -19.40
N VAL A 203 32.03 -9.67 -20.32
CA VAL A 203 32.23 -9.97 -21.75
C VAL A 203 33.24 -9.03 -22.40
N GLU A 204 33.24 -7.75 -22.07
CA GLU A 204 34.24 -6.78 -22.54
C GLU A 204 35.64 -7.13 -22.06
N LYS A 205 35.81 -7.42 -20.75
CA LYS A 205 37.08 -7.90 -20.19
C LYS A 205 37.57 -9.20 -20.85
N MET A 206 36.68 -10.15 -21.13
CA MET A 206 37.02 -11.37 -21.87
C MET A 206 37.48 -11.06 -23.31
N LYS A 207 36.83 -10.12 -24.00
CA LYS A 207 37.26 -9.66 -25.34
C LYS A 207 38.61 -8.96 -25.32
N GLU A 208 38.92 -8.19 -24.26
CA GLU A 208 40.24 -7.57 -24.08
C GLU A 208 41.33 -8.62 -23.85
N ILE A 209 41.09 -9.60 -22.97
CA ILE A 209 42.02 -10.72 -22.72
C ILE A 209 42.27 -11.52 -24.01
N ALA A 210 41.22 -11.83 -24.78
CA ALA A 210 41.35 -12.52 -26.07
C ALA A 210 42.17 -11.70 -27.09
N LYS A 211 41.97 -10.39 -27.17
CA LYS A 211 42.76 -9.48 -28.02
C LYS A 211 44.23 -9.40 -27.59
N LEU A 212 44.53 -9.49 -26.29
CA LEU A 212 45.91 -9.52 -25.80
C LEU A 212 46.60 -10.84 -26.19
N LYS A 213 45.97 -11.99 -25.91
CA LYS A 213 46.49 -13.31 -26.30
C LYS A 213 46.77 -13.41 -27.80
N ALA A 214 45.81 -13.01 -28.65
CA ALA A 214 45.99 -13.02 -30.10
C ALA A 214 47.14 -12.12 -30.59
N LYS A 215 47.44 -11.02 -29.88
CA LYS A 215 48.60 -10.15 -30.17
C LYS A 215 49.92 -10.78 -29.71
N GLU A 216 49.93 -11.50 -28.59
CA GLU A 216 51.09 -12.23 -28.10
C GLU A 216 51.44 -13.41 -29.01
N GLU A 217 50.44 -14.20 -29.42
CA GLU A 217 50.59 -15.27 -30.40
C GLU A 217 51.08 -14.74 -31.76
N LYS A 218 50.53 -13.63 -32.26
CA LYS A 218 51.00 -13.00 -33.50
C LYS A 218 52.48 -12.58 -33.41
N LYS A 219 52.92 -11.99 -32.30
CA LYS A 219 54.32 -11.63 -32.08
C LYS A 219 55.24 -12.84 -32.01
N LYS A 220 54.78 -13.94 -31.38
CA LYS A 220 55.51 -15.21 -31.32
C LYS A 220 55.73 -15.77 -32.73
N LEU A 221 54.66 -15.86 -33.52
CA LEU A 221 54.72 -16.30 -34.93
C LEU A 221 55.59 -15.37 -35.80
N GLU A 222 55.53 -14.06 -35.60
CA GLU A 222 56.42 -13.11 -36.29
C GLU A 222 57.90 -13.39 -35.99
N SER A 223 58.27 -13.65 -34.74
CA SER A 223 59.64 -13.98 -34.36
C SER A 223 60.11 -15.37 -34.85
N GLU A 224 59.19 -16.35 -34.95
CA GLU A 224 59.46 -17.66 -35.52
C GLU A 224 59.69 -17.57 -37.04
N LEU A 225 58.89 -16.75 -37.75
CA LEU A 225 59.08 -16.47 -39.18
C LEU A 225 60.38 -15.71 -39.47
N GLU A 226 60.77 -14.75 -38.62
CA GLU A 226 62.05 -14.04 -38.75
C GLU A 226 63.24 -15.01 -38.61
N LEU A 227 63.17 -15.93 -37.64
CA LEU A 227 64.19 -16.97 -37.46
C LEU A 227 64.28 -17.90 -38.68
N LEU A 228 63.14 -18.36 -39.21
CA LEU A 228 63.10 -19.19 -40.41
C LEU A 228 63.73 -18.48 -41.63
N LEU A 229 63.45 -17.19 -41.81
CA LEU A 229 64.05 -16.38 -42.88
C LEU A 229 65.57 -16.26 -42.73
N VAL A 230 66.08 -16.07 -41.50
CA VAL A 230 67.53 -16.06 -41.24
C VAL A 230 68.16 -17.42 -41.55
N VAL A 231 67.51 -18.52 -41.18
CA VAL A 231 67.97 -19.89 -41.49
C VAL A 231 68.01 -20.12 -43.00
N GLU A 232 66.97 -19.73 -43.75
CA GLU A 232 66.94 -19.81 -45.21
C GLU A 232 68.12 -19.04 -45.84
N LYS A 233 68.37 -17.79 -45.41
CA LYS A 233 69.49 -16.99 -45.93
C LYS A 233 70.86 -17.55 -45.56
N LEU A 234 71.00 -18.21 -44.40
CA LEU A 234 72.22 -18.94 -44.06
C LEU A 234 72.41 -20.20 -44.92
N GLN A 235 71.33 -20.90 -45.27
CA GLN A 235 71.37 -22.05 -46.19
C GLN A 235 71.72 -21.61 -47.62
N GLU A 236 71.14 -20.52 -48.13
CA GLU A 236 71.51 -19.90 -49.40
C GLU A 236 73.01 -19.54 -49.43
N LEU A 237 73.51 -18.84 -48.41
CA LEU A 237 74.93 -18.47 -48.29
C LEU A 237 75.84 -19.71 -48.21
N ARG A 238 75.45 -20.75 -47.49
CA ARG A 238 76.18 -22.04 -47.44
C ARG A 238 76.24 -22.67 -48.84
N SER A 239 75.13 -22.74 -49.56
CA SER A 239 75.08 -23.32 -50.91
C SER A 239 75.98 -22.55 -51.88
N MET A 240 75.95 -21.21 -51.85
CA MET A 240 76.81 -20.35 -52.67
C MET A 240 78.30 -20.51 -52.33
N ARG A 241 78.64 -20.66 -51.05
CA ARG A 241 80.02 -20.90 -50.60
C ARG A 241 80.53 -22.27 -51.04
N ILE A 242 79.70 -23.32 -50.93
CA ILE A 242 80.00 -24.67 -51.42
C ILE A 242 80.22 -24.65 -52.94
N GLN A 243 79.32 -24.03 -53.70
CA GLN A 243 79.48 -23.89 -55.16
C GLN A 243 80.76 -23.14 -55.54
N LYS A 244 81.11 -22.06 -54.84
CA LYS A 244 82.36 -21.31 -55.06
C LYS A 244 83.60 -22.18 -54.82
N LEU A 245 83.65 -22.88 -53.70
CA LEU A 245 84.76 -23.76 -53.35
C LEU A 245 84.87 -24.97 -54.29
N LYS A 246 83.73 -25.54 -54.74
CA LYS A 246 83.68 -26.60 -55.75
C LYS A 246 84.24 -26.13 -57.10
N LYS A 247 83.94 -24.89 -57.52
CA LYS A 247 84.57 -24.25 -58.69
C LYS A 247 86.07 -23.98 -58.53
N GLN A 248 86.56 -23.88 -57.29
CA GLN A 248 87.99 -23.75 -56.95
C GLN A 248 88.71 -25.11 -56.82
N GLY A 249 88.03 -26.23 -57.09
CA GLY A 249 88.62 -27.57 -57.04
C GLY A 249 88.55 -28.25 -55.66
N HIS A 250 87.91 -27.65 -54.66
CA HIS A 250 87.66 -28.35 -53.39
C HIS A 250 86.49 -29.32 -53.53
N PHE A 251 86.75 -30.59 -53.20
CA PHE A 251 85.71 -31.62 -53.10
C PHE A 251 85.08 -31.58 -51.71
N PHE A 252 83.76 -31.72 -51.63
CA PHE A 252 83.00 -31.78 -50.39
C PHE A 252 82.52 -33.22 -50.15
N PRO A 253 82.66 -33.79 -48.95
CA PRO A 253 82.16 -35.12 -48.65
C PRO A 253 80.64 -35.23 -48.86
N GLU A 254 80.18 -36.31 -49.49
CA GLU A 254 78.75 -36.65 -49.60
C GLU A 254 78.06 -36.85 -48.24
N GLU A 255 78.84 -36.95 -47.16
CA GLU A 255 78.42 -37.03 -45.77
C GLU A 255 77.63 -35.80 -45.31
N ASP A 256 77.95 -34.61 -45.83
CA ASP A 256 77.22 -33.36 -45.54
C ASP A 256 75.76 -33.44 -46.05
N ASN A 257 75.51 -34.15 -47.15
CA ASN A 257 74.16 -34.37 -47.66
C ASN A 257 73.42 -35.42 -46.82
N LYS A 258 74.11 -36.51 -46.44
CA LYS A 258 73.56 -37.55 -45.54
C LYS A 258 73.21 -36.99 -44.15
N PHE A 259 73.92 -35.96 -43.68
CA PHE A 259 73.56 -35.27 -42.44
C PHE A 259 72.27 -34.47 -42.59
N ILE A 260 72.12 -33.67 -43.65
CA ILE A 260 70.88 -32.93 -43.92
C ILE A 260 69.68 -33.88 -44.12
N GLU A 261 69.86 -34.97 -44.87
CA GLU A 261 68.85 -36.01 -45.08
C GLU A 261 68.43 -36.69 -43.76
N LYS A 262 69.39 -36.97 -42.86
CA LYS A 262 69.10 -37.46 -41.50
C LYS A 262 68.36 -36.44 -40.63
N VAL A 263 68.72 -35.15 -40.73
CA VAL A 263 68.02 -34.08 -40.01
C VAL A 263 66.58 -33.94 -40.52
N GLN A 264 66.37 -33.99 -41.85
CA GLN A 264 65.03 -34.00 -42.44
C GLN A 264 64.21 -35.21 -41.99
N ALA A 265 64.77 -36.42 -42.07
CA ALA A 265 64.10 -37.63 -41.61
C ALA A 265 63.74 -37.61 -40.11
N ALA A 266 64.58 -37.01 -39.27
CA ALA A 266 64.30 -36.83 -37.84
C ALA A 266 63.19 -35.79 -37.58
N VAL A 267 63.17 -34.68 -38.34
CA VAL A 267 62.08 -33.69 -38.27
C VAL A 267 60.76 -34.28 -38.76
N GLU A 268 60.76 -35.05 -39.85
CA GLU A 268 59.58 -35.77 -40.34
C GLU A 268 59.10 -36.88 -39.38
N GLU A 269 59.96 -37.38 -38.51
CA GLU A 269 59.61 -38.31 -37.43
C GLU A 269 59.02 -37.57 -36.22
N GLU A 270 59.63 -36.46 -35.81
CA GLU A 270 59.11 -35.57 -34.76
C GLU A 270 57.73 -34.98 -35.13
N GLU A 271 57.51 -34.56 -36.37
CA GLU A 271 56.19 -34.11 -36.85
C GLU A 271 55.14 -35.22 -36.81
N ARG A 272 55.51 -36.47 -37.16
CA ARG A 272 54.60 -37.63 -37.04
C ARG A 272 54.28 -37.97 -35.59
N GLU A 273 55.25 -37.88 -34.69
CA GLU A 273 55.04 -38.09 -33.25
C GLU A 273 54.18 -36.97 -32.65
N ALA A 274 54.40 -35.71 -33.03
CA ALA A 274 53.60 -34.56 -32.60
C ALA A 274 52.14 -34.64 -33.08
N LEU A 275 51.90 -35.08 -34.32
CA LEU A 275 50.56 -35.33 -34.85
C LEU A 275 49.86 -36.47 -34.10
N ALA A 276 50.56 -37.58 -33.83
CA ALA A 276 50.01 -38.68 -33.04
C ALA A 276 49.68 -38.24 -31.60
N ALA A 277 50.57 -37.47 -30.96
CA ALA A 277 50.33 -36.91 -29.63
C ALA A 277 49.09 -36.01 -29.62
N ALA A 278 48.98 -35.08 -30.57
CA ALA A 278 47.83 -34.18 -30.73
C ALA A 278 46.52 -34.95 -31.00
N GLU A 279 46.54 -36.03 -31.78
CA GLU A 279 45.38 -36.91 -31.97
C GLU A 279 44.98 -37.60 -30.65
N THR A 280 45.95 -38.09 -29.85
CA THR A 280 45.63 -38.66 -28.54
C THR A 280 45.09 -37.63 -27.53
N ASP A 281 45.58 -36.40 -27.57
CA ASP A 281 45.09 -35.33 -26.68
C ASP A 281 43.70 -34.85 -27.09
N ALA A 282 43.44 -34.67 -28.39
CA ALA A 282 42.10 -34.40 -28.90
C ALA A 282 41.10 -35.53 -28.53
N ALA A 283 41.53 -36.80 -28.55
CA ALA A 283 40.72 -37.91 -28.08
C ALA A 283 40.45 -37.86 -26.56
N LYS A 284 41.44 -37.48 -25.74
CA LYS A 284 41.27 -37.29 -24.28
C LYS A 284 40.28 -36.15 -23.99
N ASP A 285 40.39 -35.03 -24.68
CA ASP A 285 39.50 -33.87 -24.51
C ASP A 285 38.07 -34.18 -24.96
N ALA A 286 37.89 -34.97 -26.03
CA ALA A 286 36.58 -35.47 -26.46
C ALA A 286 35.95 -36.38 -25.39
N ILE A 287 36.73 -37.27 -24.77
CA ILE A 287 36.29 -38.13 -23.65
C ILE A 287 35.93 -37.28 -22.42
N ALA A 288 36.74 -36.30 -22.06
CA ALA A 288 36.47 -35.40 -20.93
C ALA A 288 35.17 -34.61 -21.14
N THR A 289 34.96 -34.06 -22.34
CA THR A 289 33.73 -33.34 -22.74
C THR A 289 32.50 -34.26 -22.71
N ALA A 290 32.63 -35.52 -23.14
CA ALA A 290 31.58 -36.53 -23.03
C ALA A 290 31.27 -36.92 -21.57
N GLU A 291 32.27 -36.94 -20.68
CA GLU A 291 32.03 -37.17 -19.25
C GLU A 291 31.37 -35.99 -18.54
N GLU A 292 31.75 -34.74 -18.86
CA GLU A 292 31.15 -33.56 -18.25
C GLU A 292 29.67 -33.40 -18.65
N SER A 293 29.36 -33.59 -19.94
CA SER A 293 27.97 -33.64 -20.41
C SER A 293 27.16 -34.77 -19.76
N ARG A 294 27.73 -35.96 -19.58
CA ARG A 294 27.10 -37.06 -18.82
C ARG A 294 26.86 -36.70 -17.35
N LYS A 295 27.78 -35.99 -16.70
CA LYS A 295 27.63 -35.49 -15.32
C LYS A 295 26.52 -34.43 -15.22
N ALA A 296 26.43 -33.51 -16.19
CA ALA A 296 25.36 -32.51 -16.27
C ALA A 296 23.97 -33.16 -16.38
N ILE A 297 23.79 -34.11 -17.32
CA ILE A 297 22.53 -34.86 -17.51
C ILE A 297 22.13 -35.64 -16.24
N GLN A 298 23.10 -36.17 -15.49
CA GLN A 298 22.83 -36.91 -14.25
C GLN A 298 22.40 -36.02 -13.07
N ILE A 299 22.76 -34.73 -13.08
CA ILE A 299 22.25 -33.73 -12.12
C ILE A 299 20.82 -33.35 -12.49
N GLU A 300 20.55 -33.08 -13.76
CA GLU A 300 19.22 -32.73 -14.28
C GLU A 300 18.20 -33.87 -14.05
N GLY A 301 18.60 -35.12 -14.32
CA GLY A 301 17.81 -36.32 -14.06
C GLY A 301 17.54 -36.63 -12.57
N LYS A 302 18.24 -35.98 -11.63
CA LYS A 302 17.95 -36.09 -10.19
C LYS A 302 16.96 -35.04 -9.66
N LEU A 303 16.64 -34.01 -10.46
CA LEU A 303 15.70 -32.96 -10.06
C LEU A 303 14.23 -33.26 -10.45
N SER A 304 13.97 -34.30 -11.26
CA SER A 304 12.65 -34.57 -11.86
C SER A 304 11.80 -35.64 -11.16
N LYS A 305 12.27 -36.27 -10.07
CA LYS A 305 11.50 -37.28 -9.32
C LYS A 305 10.56 -36.64 -8.30
N GLY A 306 9.58 -35.85 -8.75
CA GLY A 306 8.76 -35.07 -7.82
C GLY A 306 7.53 -34.32 -8.31
N SER A 307 6.75 -34.81 -9.29
CA SER A 307 5.28 -34.57 -9.34
C SER A 307 4.60 -35.41 -10.43
N ASN A 308 3.36 -35.86 -10.17
CA ASN A 308 2.48 -36.46 -11.16
C ASN A 308 1.65 -35.39 -11.87
N GLY A 309 1.23 -35.62 -13.12
CA GLY A 309 0.25 -34.78 -13.82
C GLY A 309 0.19 -35.05 -15.32
N ASP A 310 -0.89 -35.68 -15.79
CA ASP A 310 -1.09 -36.05 -17.20
C ASP A 310 -1.35 -34.84 -18.13
N LYS A 311 -0.78 -34.85 -19.35
CA LYS A 311 -1.49 -34.88 -20.65
C LYS A 311 -0.56 -34.65 -21.87
N PRO A 312 -1.00 -34.99 -23.11
CA PRO A 312 -0.06 -35.43 -24.15
C PRO A 312 0.47 -34.34 -25.09
N VAL A 313 1.59 -34.73 -25.71
CA VAL A 313 2.31 -34.13 -26.83
C VAL A 313 1.42 -33.67 -28.00
N ASN A 314 1.76 -32.51 -28.57
CA ASN A 314 1.72 -32.30 -30.02
C ASN A 314 3.02 -31.62 -30.46
N LYS A 315 3.73 -32.26 -31.40
CA LYS A 315 4.69 -31.63 -32.32
C LYS A 315 3.85 -31.13 -33.53
N SER A 316 4.25 -30.25 -34.45
CA SER A 316 5.52 -29.61 -34.80
C SER A 316 5.22 -28.32 -35.60
N GLU A 317 6.11 -27.62 -36.32
CA GLU A 317 7.56 -27.68 -36.59
C GLU A 317 8.03 -26.23 -36.87
N GLU A 318 9.33 -25.94 -36.85
CA GLU A 318 9.88 -24.71 -37.46
C GLU A 318 10.66 -25.07 -38.73
N GLN A 319 10.39 -24.39 -39.85
CA GLN A 319 11.07 -24.62 -41.13
C GLN A 319 11.67 -23.30 -41.65
N ILE A 320 13.00 -23.26 -41.69
CA ILE A 320 13.81 -22.17 -42.25
C ILE A 320 13.83 -22.28 -43.79
N VAL A 321 13.94 -21.16 -44.53
CA VAL A 321 14.79 -20.95 -45.74
C VAL A 321 14.49 -19.63 -46.47
N HIS A 322 15.51 -18.75 -46.60
CA HIS A 322 15.84 -17.80 -47.71
C HIS A 322 14.77 -16.77 -48.23
N SER A 323 15.11 -15.61 -48.83
CA SER A 323 16.36 -14.84 -49.06
C SER A 323 16.05 -13.47 -49.69
N VAL A 324 16.87 -12.42 -49.43
CA VAL A 324 17.32 -11.30 -50.31
C VAL A 324 16.22 -10.53 -51.13
N THR A 325 16.10 -9.19 -51.07
CA THR A 325 16.89 -8.20 -51.85
C THR A 325 16.78 -6.77 -51.26
N GLU A 326 17.56 -5.84 -51.82
CA GLU A 326 18.02 -4.51 -51.37
C GLU A 326 17.01 -3.32 -51.36
N GLU A 327 17.60 -2.13 -51.10
CA GLU A 327 17.12 -0.74 -51.19
C GLU A 327 16.32 -0.18 -49.99
N GLY A 328 16.67 0.97 -49.39
CA GLY A 328 17.81 1.87 -49.62
C GLY A 328 17.68 3.20 -48.84
N SER A 329 18.78 3.97 -48.70
CA SER A 329 18.88 5.28 -47.99
C SER A 329 18.69 5.20 -46.45
N GLY A 330 19.52 5.79 -45.58
CA GLY A 330 20.24 7.07 -45.66
C GLY A 330 19.46 8.11 -44.83
N ALA A 331 20.03 8.79 -43.82
CA ALA A 331 21.44 8.91 -43.41
C ALA A 331 21.58 9.39 -41.93
N THR A 332 22.80 9.27 -41.38
CA THR A 332 23.52 10.20 -40.44
C THR A 332 22.79 10.86 -39.25
N ASP A 333 23.36 11.01 -38.05
CA ASP A 333 24.76 10.79 -37.64
C ASP A 333 24.93 10.56 -36.13
N GLU A 334 26.13 10.12 -35.73
CA GLU A 334 26.54 9.83 -34.36
C GLU A 334 27.05 11.05 -33.54
N LYS A 335 27.33 10.75 -32.25
CA LYS A 335 28.24 11.40 -31.27
C LYS A 335 27.54 12.32 -30.26
N LYS A 336 27.53 12.00 -28.95
CA LYS A 336 28.60 11.66 -27.96
C LYS A 336 29.33 12.88 -27.38
N SER A 337 29.35 12.87 -26.03
CA SER A 337 30.27 13.54 -25.08
C SER A 337 30.36 15.07 -25.04
N SER A 338 29.84 15.62 -23.94
CA SER A 338 30.51 16.39 -22.85
C SER A 338 31.90 17.04 -23.07
N PRO A 339 32.33 18.04 -22.25
CA PRO A 339 31.69 18.73 -21.11
C PRO A 339 31.68 20.28 -21.31
N ILE A 340 31.95 21.07 -20.24
CA ILE A 340 32.04 22.56 -20.09
C ILE A 340 30.84 23.07 -19.26
N ALA A 341 30.99 23.45 -17.99
CA ALA A 341 31.76 24.54 -17.39
C ALA A 341 31.17 25.94 -17.65
N SER A 342 31.22 26.79 -16.63
CA SER A 342 30.63 28.13 -16.59
C SER A 342 31.34 29.12 -17.51
N GLU A 343 30.61 29.78 -18.40
CA GLU A 343 30.36 31.23 -18.36
C GLU A 343 29.33 31.60 -19.45
N GLY A 344 28.61 32.71 -19.25
CA GLY A 344 27.37 32.95 -19.98
C GLY A 344 27.55 33.72 -21.30
N GLN A 345 26.67 33.45 -22.26
CA GLN A 345 25.95 34.55 -22.89
C GLN A 345 24.62 34.13 -23.51
N SER A 346 23.63 34.99 -23.26
CA SER A 346 22.27 35.00 -23.80
C SER A 346 22.14 34.48 -25.24
N ARG A 347 21.35 33.42 -25.42
CA ARG A 347 20.63 33.15 -26.67
C ARG A 347 19.14 33.16 -26.38
N GLY A 348 18.46 34.20 -26.84
CA GLY A 348 17.11 34.55 -26.39
C GLY A 348 16.07 33.46 -26.60
N VAL A 349 15.68 32.82 -25.50
CA VAL A 349 14.30 32.41 -25.27
C VAL A 349 13.70 33.50 -24.40
N TYR A 350 12.60 34.10 -24.84
CA TYR A 350 11.86 35.08 -24.05
C TYR A 350 11.29 34.35 -22.82
N ASP A 351 11.90 34.52 -21.64
CA ASP A 351 11.32 34.01 -20.40
C ASP A 351 10.09 34.88 -20.06
N PRO A 352 8.86 34.35 -20.13
CA PRO A 352 7.66 35.16 -19.90
C PRO A 352 7.56 35.66 -18.44
N LEU A 353 8.37 35.11 -17.53
CA LEU A 353 8.37 35.45 -16.11
C LEU A 353 9.34 36.60 -15.76
N ALA A 354 10.29 36.93 -16.64
CA ALA A 354 11.30 37.97 -16.39
C ALA A 354 10.72 39.41 -16.34
N ASN A 355 9.50 39.61 -16.85
CA ASN A 355 8.77 40.89 -16.81
C ASN A 355 7.76 40.98 -15.65
N LEU A 356 7.67 39.97 -14.77
CA LEU A 356 6.80 40.03 -13.60
C LEU A 356 7.45 40.81 -12.45
N PRO A 357 6.65 41.42 -11.55
CA PRO A 357 7.17 42.01 -10.31
C PRO A 357 7.99 40.98 -9.51
N ILE A 358 9.04 41.44 -8.83
CA ILE A 358 10.05 40.60 -8.15
C ILE A 358 9.41 39.63 -7.13
N GLU A 359 8.28 40.01 -6.57
CA GLU A 359 7.45 39.25 -5.64
C GLU A 359 6.92 37.95 -6.26
N PHE A 360 6.60 37.94 -7.56
CA PHE A 360 6.16 36.73 -8.26
C PHE A 360 7.32 35.77 -8.52
N TYR A 361 8.49 36.30 -8.88
CA TYR A 361 9.69 35.48 -9.04
C TYR A 361 10.12 34.83 -7.72
N HIS A 362 10.06 35.60 -6.63
CA HIS A 362 10.28 35.12 -5.27
C HIS A 362 9.29 34.00 -4.89
N TYR A 363 7.99 34.17 -5.18
CA TYR A 363 6.95 33.18 -4.92
C TYR A 363 7.14 31.86 -5.70
N TYR A 364 7.45 31.92 -6.99
CA TYR A 364 7.55 30.72 -7.84
C TYR A 364 8.93 30.04 -7.81
N HIS A 365 10.01 30.78 -7.64
CA HIS A 365 11.37 30.26 -7.78
C HIS A 365 12.25 30.41 -6.53
N GLY A 366 11.90 31.29 -5.58
CA GLY A 366 12.73 31.52 -4.39
C GLY A 366 12.85 30.28 -3.49
N SER A 367 11.83 29.42 -3.46
CA SER A 367 11.85 28.15 -2.73
C SER A 367 12.86 27.12 -3.24
N ASN A 368 13.40 27.28 -4.45
CA ASN A 368 14.48 26.43 -4.97
C ASN A 368 15.86 26.78 -4.38
N ASN A 369 16.02 28.03 -3.90
CA ASN A 369 17.29 28.59 -3.45
C ASN A 369 17.31 28.89 -1.95
N ASP A 370 16.14 29.11 -1.32
CA ASP A 370 16.00 29.43 0.09
C ASP A 370 14.82 28.70 0.76
N MET A 371 15.11 28.06 1.90
CA MET A 371 14.13 27.34 2.72
C MET A 371 13.19 28.30 3.47
N GLY A 372 13.61 29.53 3.79
CA GLY A 372 12.76 30.55 4.39
C GLY A 372 11.56 30.88 3.49
N THR A 373 11.84 31.15 2.22
CA THR A 373 10.85 31.39 1.17
C THR A 373 9.84 30.26 1.05
N LEU A 374 10.31 29.00 1.06
CA LEU A 374 9.41 27.83 1.02
C LEU A 374 8.45 27.78 2.23
N ILE A 375 8.94 28.14 3.43
CA ILE A 375 8.12 28.22 4.64
C ILE A 375 7.10 29.36 4.55
N GLU A 376 7.46 30.51 3.99
CA GLU A 376 6.56 31.66 3.81
C GLU A 376 5.44 31.35 2.82
N VAL A 377 5.78 30.84 1.62
CA VAL A 377 4.79 30.37 0.64
C VAL A 377 3.85 29.34 1.28
N ARG A 378 4.39 28.38 2.03
CA ARG A 378 3.58 27.37 2.73
C ARG A 378 2.64 27.96 3.78
N ARG A 379 3.09 28.97 4.54
CA ARG A 379 2.25 29.70 5.52
C ARG A 379 1.13 30.49 4.83
N GLY A 380 1.37 31.05 3.65
CA GLY A 380 0.33 31.65 2.81
C GLY A 380 -0.74 30.64 2.40
N TRP A 381 -0.33 29.45 1.92
CA TRP A 381 -1.28 28.37 1.57
C TRP A 381 -2.07 27.82 2.75
N ASP A 382 -1.46 27.76 3.94
CA ASP A 382 -2.14 27.36 5.17
C ASP A 382 -3.37 28.23 5.50
N ALA A 383 -3.40 29.50 5.07
CA ALA A 383 -4.57 30.37 5.21
C ALA A 383 -5.78 29.95 4.34
N TYR A 384 -5.56 29.13 3.30
CA TYR A 384 -6.62 28.57 2.45
C TYR A 384 -6.97 27.11 2.79
N ILE A 385 -6.07 26.41 3.50
CA ILE A 385 -6.18 24.97 3.82
C ILE A 385 -6.78 24.75 5.23
N ARG A 386 -6.59 25.67 6.18
CA ARG A 386 -7.09 25.50 7.56
C ARG A 386 -8.61 25.69 7.70
N PRO A 387 -9.29 24.95 8.61
CA PRO A 387 -10.70 25.17 8.92
C PRO A 387 -10.91 26.55 9.59
N GLY A 388 -11.30 27.56 8.82
CA GLY A 388 -11.54 28.93 9.30
C GLY A 388 -10.93 30.02 8.41
N GLY A 389 -10.04 29.66 7.48
CA GLY A 389 -9.56 30.57 6.44
C GLY A 389 -10.63 30.96 5.43
N SER A 390 -10.41 32.04 4.66
CA SER A 390 -11.35 32.49 3.62
C SER A 390 -11.41 31.46 2.48
N ARG A 391 -12.42 30.59 2.58
CA ARG A 391 -12.68 29.55 1.59
C ARG A 391 -12.96 30.19 0.24
N ILE A 392 -12.58 29.46 -0.82
CA ILE A 392 -13.12 29.53 -2.18
C ILE A 392 -14.56 30.07 -2.14
N PRO A 393 -14.91 31.14 -2.90
CA PRO A 393 -16.19 31.81 -2.75
C PRO A 393 -17.37 30.84 -2.75
N GLY A 394 -18.31 31.02 -1.81
CA GLY A 394 -19.49 30.17 -1.66
C GLY A 394 -20.51 30.30 -2.81
N HIS A 395 -20.22 31.14 -3.80
CA HIS A 395 -20.97 31.32 -5.04
C HIS A 395 -20.11 30.88 -6.24
N TRP A 396 -20.76 30.55 -7.35
CA TRP A 396 -20.05 30.33 -8.60
C TRP A 396 -19.20 31.55 -8.98
N VAL A 397 -17.90 31.34 -9.20
CA VAL A 397 -17.02 32.34 -9.81
C VAL A 397 -16.88 31.96 -11.27
N GLN A 398 -17.17 32.89 -12.18
CA GLN A 398 -16.94 32.66 -13.60
C GLN A 398 -15.43 32.47 -13.82
N PRO A 399 -14.97 31.33 -14.38
CA PRO A 399 -13.56 31.15 -14.68
C PRO A 399 -13.12 32.17 -15.75
N PRO A 400 -11.85 32.59 -15.73
CA PRO A 400 -11.30 33.40 -16.81
C PRO A 400 -11.40 32.63 -18.14
N PRO A 401 -11.46 33.34 -19.29
CA PRO A 401 -11.40 32.70 -20.59
C PRO A 401 -10.12 31.86 -20.73
N PRO A 402 -10.15 30.74 -21.50
CA PRO A 402 -8.99 29.88 -21.67
C PRO A 402 -7.80 30.67 -22.24
N ALA A 403 -6.62 30.46 -21.66
CA ALA A 403 -5.43 31.27 -21.95
C ALA A 403 -4.92 31.16 -23.41
N ASN A 404 -5.33 30.10 -24.13
CA ASN A 404 -5.18 30.01 -25.58
C ASN A 404 -6.27 29.12 -26.21
N GLU A 405 -6.34 29.17 -27.53
CA GLU A 405 -7.33 28.47 -28.36
C GLU A 405 -7.17 26.93 -28.31
N ILE A 406 -5.94 26.45 -28.11
CA ILE A 406 -5.62 25.03 -27.93
C ILE A 406 -6.27 24.50 -26.65
N TRP A 407 -6.12 25.19 -25.51
CA TRP A 407 -6.79 24.83 -24.25
C TRP A 407 -8.31 24.92 -24.35
N ALA A 408 -8.85 25.87 -25.12
CA ALA A 408 -10.28 25.97 -25.40
C ALA A 408 -10.83 24.71 -26.10
N SER A 409 -10.08 24.16 -27.07
CA SER A 409 -10.48 22.98 -27.84
C SER A 409 -10.71 21.72 -26.97
N TYR A 410 -9.98 21.57 -25.86
CA TYR A 410 -10.13 20.42 -24.95
C TYR A 410 -11.35 20.54 -24.01
N LEU A 411 -11.89 21.74 -23.83
CA LEU A 411 -13.05 22.01 -22.96
C LEU A 411 -14.39 21.83 -23.69
N VAL A 412 -14.41 22.02 -25.01
CA VAL A 412 -15.59 21.78 -25.85
C VAL A 412 -15.55 20.35 -26.37
N ARG A 413 -16.30 19.44 -25.76
CA ARG A 413 -16.51 18.12 -26.36
C ARG A 413 -17.23 18.29 -27.71
N PRO A 414 -16.78 17.63 -28.79
CA PRO A 414 -17.57 17.55 -30.01
C PRO A 414 -18.92 16.87 -29.71
N LYS A 415 -19.97 17.30 -30.42
CA LYS A 415 -21.32 16.74 -30.34
C LYS A 415 -21.40 15.40 -31.09
#